data_AF-A0A496PGY0-F1
#
_entry.id   AF-A0A496PGY0-F1
#
_cell.length_a   1.000
_cell.length_b   1.000
_cell.length_c   1.000
_cell.angle_alpha   90.00
_cell.angle_beta   90.00
_cell.angle_gamma   90.00
#
_symmetry.space_group_name_H-M   'P 1'
#
loop_
_entity.id
_entity.type
_entity.pdbx_description
1 polymer ?
#
loop_
_entity_poly.entity_id
_entity_poly.type
_entity_poly.pdbx_seq_one_letter_code
_entity_poly.pdbx_strand_id
1 'polypeptide(L)'
;MDQWTTIITAGMTTSAALLGVLLTGILTAGSERLRRKADDEREEKRILREDEAAKAREETQAREADAAIGTEIAELFLQGRRYVERFGEDGDTDFDGYFDRKWDNELEEQLRMTAWRVRDDEARSRLVAVMDALLDYQPLAPRSGSDSTGRFVEQSMLLGAELAFAVSREQQPEAVQAQRFDVLRQTLKHWDEYLERQRAQRERDRLAREEEEIHRYKQEDSELDVMVDLATDLQEEGDASEG
;
A
#
# COMPACT_ATOMS: atom_id res chain seq x y z
N MET A 1 -104.72 -21.68 15.28
CA MET A 1 -103.99 -20.39 15.27
C MET A 1 -102.54 -20.61 14.81
N ASP A 2 -102.30 -21.54 13.88
CA ASP A 2 -101.01 -22.26 13.89
C ASP A 2 -100.07 -22.00 12.70
N GLN A 3 -100.52 -21.35 11.62
CA GLN A 3 -99.66 -21.12 10.45
C GLN A 3 -98.75 -19.89 10.59
N TRP A 4 -99.20 -18.85 11.27
CA TRP A 4 -98.42 -17.60 11.43
C TRP A 4 -97.18 -17.80 12.32
N THR A 5 -97.29 -18.61 13.36
CA THR A 5 -96.16 -18.95 14.24
C THR A 5 -95.09 -19.75 13.52
N THR A 6 -95.46 -20.66 12.60
CA THR A 6 -94.52 -21.45 11.79
C THR A 6 -93.75 -20.59 10.78
N ILE A 7 -94.43 -19.64 10.12
CA ILE A 7 -93.81 -18.71 9.17
C ILE A 7 -92.80 -17.79 9.89
N ILE A 8 -93.16 -17.28 11.07
CA ILE A 8 -92.29 -16.42 11.87
C ILE A 8 -91.06 -17.19 12.37
N THR A 9 -91.23 -18.41 12.86
CA THR A 9 -90.08 -19.24 13.30
C THR A 9 -89.17 -19.62 12.14
N ALA A 10 -89.71 -19.95 10.96
CA ALA A 10 -88.91 -20.23 9.78
C ALA A 10 -88.11 -19.01 9.28
N GLY A 11 -88.71 -17.81 9.36
CA GLY A 11 -88.03 -16.54 9.03
C GLY A 11 -86.91 -16.20 10.02
N MET A 12 -87.13 -16.45 11.32
CA MET A 12 -86.10 -16.23 12.35
C MET A 12 -84.93 -17.21 12.22
N THR A 13 -85.18 -18.49 11.92
CA THR A 13 -84.11 -19.48 11.76
C THR A 13 -83.26 -19.24 10.52
N THR A 14 -83.88 -18.87 9.39
CA THR A 14 -83.14 -18.49 8.18
C THR A 14 -82.30 -17.23 8.38
N SER A 15 -82.83 -16.22 9.08
CA SER A 15 -82.09 -15.01 9.41
C SER A 15 -80.92 -15.28 10.36
N ALA A 16 -81.12 -16.13 11.38
CA ALA A 16 -80.07 -16.54 12.30
C ALA A 16 -78.98 -17.37 11.59
N ALA A 17 -79.35 -18.25 10.66
CA ALA A 17 -78.40 -19.02 9.86
C ALA A 17 -77.56 -18.12 8.95
N LEU A 18 -78.17 -17.14 8.29
CA LEU A 18 -77.47 -16.15 7.45
C LEU A 18 -76.48 -15.30 8.26
N LEU A 19 -76.89 -14.84 9.45
CA LEU A 19 -76.01 -14.13 10.37
C LEU A 19 -74.85 -15.01 10.83
N GLY A 20 -75.11 -16.28 11.16
CA GLY A 20 -74.08 -17.24 11.54
C GLY A 20 -73.03 -17.47 10.44
N VAL A 21 -73.46 -17.61 9.19
CA VAL A 21 -72.56 -17.79 8.03
C VAL A 21 -71.72 -16.52 7.79
N LEU A 22 -72.33 -15.33 7.86
CA LEU A 22 -71.62 -14.05 7.70
C LEU A 22 -70.56 -13.84 8.80
N LEU A 23 -70.92 -14.09 10.06
CA LEU A 23 -69.99 -13.97 11.19
C LEU A 23 -68.84 -14.97 11.08
N THR A 24 -69.15 -16.20 10.69
CA THR A 24 -68.14 -17.24 10.47
C THR A 24 -67.19 -16.81 9.36
N GLY A 25 -67.69 -16.36 8.20
CA GLY A 25 -66.87 -15.89 7.08
C GLY A 25 -65.96 -14.70 7.42
N ILE A 26 -66.45 -13.76 8.23
CA ILE A 26 -65.64 -12.61 8.71
C ILE A 26 -64.54 -13.10 9.65
N LEU A 27 -64.85 -14.03 10.56
CA LEU A 27 -63.87 -14.60 11.50
C LEU A 27 -62.80 -15.44 10.78
N THR A 28 -63.16 -16.26 9.80
CA THR A 28 -62.18 -17.02 9.00
C THR A 28 -61.27 -16.08 8.21
N ALA A 29 -61.84 -15.10 7.50
CA ALA A 29 -61.05 -14.12 6.74
C ALA A 29 -60.13 -13.27 7.64
N GLY A 30 -60.59 -12.90 8.84
CA GLY A 30 -59.77 -12.24 9.85
C GLY A 30 -58.62 -13.11 10.35
N SER A 31 -58.90 -14.39 10.64
CA SER A 31 -57.90 -15.35 11.10
C SER A 31 -56.84 -15.68 10.04
N GLU A 32 -57.21 -15.77 8.76
CA GLU A 32 -56.26 -16.00 7.67
C GLU A 32 -55.33 -14.81 7.47
N ARG A 33 -55.85 -13.59 7.57
CA ARG A 33 -55.01 -12.37 7.51
C ARG A 33 -54.04 -12.28 8.68
N LEU A 34 -54.46 -12.66 9.88
CA LEU A 34 -53.59 -12.70 11.06
C LEU A 34 -52.51 -13.79 10.94
N ARG A 35 -52.87 -14.98 10.40
CA ARG A 35 -51.90 -16.04 10.12
C ARG A 35 -50.87 -15.60 9.10
N ARG A 36 -51.31 -15.04 7.97
CA ARG A 36 -50.39 -14.52 6.94
C ARG A 36 -49.45 -13.47 7.49
N LYS A 37 -49.95 -12.47 8.23
CA LYS A 37 -49.09 -11.47 8.87
C LYS A 37 -48.08 -12.08 9.85
N ALA A 38 -48.50 -13.07 10.65
CA ALA A 38 -47.60 -13.75 11.57
C ALA A 38 -46.54 -14.60 10.84
N ASP A 39 -46.88 -15.19 9.69
CA ASP A 39 -45.94 -15.93 8.85
C ASP A 39 -44.99 -14.98 8.11
N ASP A 40 -45.49 -13.86 7.57
CA ASP A 40 -44.69 -12.81 6.94
C ASP A 40 -43.68 -12.20 7.94
N GLU A 41 -44.10 -11.91 9.17
CA GLU A 41 -43.20 -11.41 10.24
C GLU A 41 -42.14 -12.45 10.64
N ARG A 42 -42.45 -13.75 10.55
CA ARG A 42 -41.49 -14.82 10.83
C ARG A 42 -40.48 -14.96 9.70
N GLU A 43 -40.93 -14.89 8.46
CA GLU A 43 -40.08 -14.94 7.27
C GLU A 43 -39.16 -13.71 7.21
N GLU A 44 -39.69 -12.51 7.47
CA GLU A 44 -38.88 -11.28 7.54
C GLU A 44 -37.81 -11.36 8.63
N LYS A 45 -38.16 -11.83 9.84
CA LYS A 45 -37.17 -12.06 10.91
C LYS A 45 -36.14 -13.12 10.55
N ARG A 46 -36.52 -14.13 9.76
CA ARG A 46 -35.60 -15.15 9.29
C ARG A 46 -34.62 -14.57 8.26
N ILE A 47 -35.11 -13.82 7.29
CA ILE A 47 -34.30 -13.15 6.27
C ILE A 47 -33.32 -12.18 6.95
N LEU A 48 -33.78 -11.36 7.90
CA LEU A 48 -32.91 -10.45 8.64
C LEU A 48 -31.78 -11.18 9.39
N ARG A 49 -32.09 -12.31 10.03
CA ARG A 49 -31.06 -13.13 10.70
C ARG A 49 -30.10 -13.79 9.72
N GLU A 50 -30.59 -14.24 8.56
CA GLU A 50 -29.76 -14.82 7.51
C GLU A 50 -28.83 -13.76 6.91
N ASP A 51 -29.32 -12.53 6.69
CA ASP A 51 -28.51 -11.37 6.25
C ASP A 51 -27.48 -10.95 7.29
N GLU A 52 -27.85 -10.87 8.57
CA GLU A 52 -26.92 -10.58 9.67
C GLU A 52 -25.83 -11.67 9.77
N ALA A 53 -26.22 -12.94 9.65
CA ALA A 53 -25.28 -14.05 9.66
C ALA A 53 -24.36 -14.05 8.42
N ALA A 54 -24.88 -13.68 7.24
CA ALA A 54 -24.09 -13.55 6.03
C ALA A 54 -23.05 -12.42 6.16
N LYS A 55 -23.46 -11.24 6.63
CA LYS A 55 -22.56 -10.11 6.89
C LYS A 55 -21.49 -10.45 7.91
N ALA A 56 -21.85 -11.12 9.00
CA ALA A 56 -20.90 -11.55 10.02
C ALA A 56 -19.87 -12.55 9.45
N ARG A 57 -20.29 -13.45 8.55
CA ARG A 57 -19.39 -14.38 7.85
C ARG A 57 -18.45 -13.66 6.89
N GLU A 58 -18.96 -12.74 6.09
CA GLU A 58 -18.15 -11.93 5.17
C GLU A 58 -17.11 -11.12 5.95
N GLU A 59 -17.50 -10.51 7.06
CA GLU A 59 -16.57 -9.77 7.92
C GLU A 59 -15.51 -10.68 8.52
N THR A 60 -15.88 -11.88 8.99
CA THR A 60 -14.92 -12.85 9.53
C THR A 60 -13.95 -13.33 8.44
N GLN A 61 -14.43 -13.60 7.22
CA GLN A 61 -13.57 -14.00 6.10
C GLN A 61 -12.61 -12.87 5.70
N ALA A 62 -13.08 -11.62 5.69
CA ALA A 62 -12.21 -10.47 5.40
C ALA A 62 -11.11 -10.32 6.46
N ARG A 63 -11.44 -10.52 7.73
CA ARG A 63 -10.49 -10.52 8.85
C ARG A 63 -9.44 -11.63 8.73
N GLU A 64 -9.87 -12.86 8.44
CA GLU A 64 -8.96 -13.99 8.22
C GLU A 64 -8.04 -13.75 7.01
N ALA A 65 -8.54 -13.13 5.95
CA ALA A 65 -7.74 -12.76 4.78
C ALA A 65 -6.70 -11.69 5.12
N ASP A 66 -7.09 -10.64 5.85
CA ASP A 66 -6.16 -9.60 6.34
C ASP A 66 -5.09 -10.22 7.27
N ALA A 67 -5.48 -11.18 8.12
CA ALA A 67 -4.58 -11.92 9.00
C ALA A 67 -3.53 -12.75 8.24
N ALA A 68 -3.96 -13.45 7.19
CA ALA A 68 -3.08 -14.21 6.31
C ALA A 68 -2.09 -13.28 5.57
N ILE A 69 -2.58 -12.17 5.02
CA ILE A 69 -1.74 -11.17 4.34
C ILE A 69 -0.68 -10.59 5.29
N GLY A 70 -1.08 -10.18 6.50
CA GLY A 70 -0.13 -9.66 7.49
C GLY A 70 0.94 -10.68 7.88
N THR A 71 0.58 -11.95 7.98
CA THR A 71 1.53 -13.05 8.28
C THR A 71 2.50 -13.28 7.11
N GLU A 72 1.99 -13.30 5.88
CA GLU A 72 2.79 -13.44 4.65
C GLU A 72 3.85 -12.33 4.54
N ILE A 73 3.45 -11.07 4.75
CA ILE A 73 4.37 -9.93 4.73
C ILE A 73 5.43 -10.04 5.85
N ALA A 74 5.02 -10.45 7.06
CA ALA A 74 5.94 -10.62 8.17
C ALA A 74 7.00 -11.70 7.89
N GLU A 75 6.61 -12.81 7.28
CA GLU A 75 7.52 -13.88 6.87
C GLU A 75 8.54 -13.42 5.83
N LEU A 76 8.12 -12.61 4.85
CA LEU A 76 9.01 -12.03 3.85
C LEU A 76 10.05 -11.10 4.49
N PHE A 77 9.64 -10.20 5.39
CA PHE A 77 10.58 -9.35 6.14
C PHE A 77 11.56 -10.18 6.99
N LEU A 78 11.09 -11.22 7.68
CA LEU A 78 11.94 -12.12 8.47
C LEU A 78 12.87 -12.98 7.59
N GLN A 79 12.47 -13.31 6.37
CA GLN A 79 13.34 -13.95 5.39
C GLN A 79 14.47 -13.01 4.96
N GLY A 80 14.14 -11.75 4.65
CA GLY A 80 15.12 -10.71 4.35
C GLY A 80 16.12 -10.51 5.49
N ARG A 81 15.62 -10.40 6.72
CA ARG A 81 16.45 -10.29 7.93
C ARG A 81 17.41 -11.47 8.11
N ARG A 82 16.93 -12.71 8.00
CA ARG A 82 17.77 -13.91 8.15
C ARG A 82 18.87 -14.01 7.09
N TYR A 83 18.71 -13.36 5.95
CA TYR A 83 19.75 -13.28 4.94
C TYR A 83 20.82 -12.25 5.33
N VAL A 84 20.41 -11.09 5.87
CA VAL A 84 21.33 -10.08 6.41
C VAL A 84 22.15 -10.62 7.58
N GLU A 85 21.54 -11.37 8.49
CA GLU A 85 22.24 -11.96 9.64
C GLU A 85 23.32 -12.98 9.23
N ARG A 86 23.11 -13.67 8.11
CA ARG A 86 24.08 -14.63 7.54
C ARG A 86 25.09 -13.97 6.61
N PHE A 87 24.91 -12.68 6.30
CA PHE A 87 25.81 -11.94 5.45
C PHE A 87 27.16 -11.75 6.15
N GLY A 88 28.26 -12.09 5.47
CA GLY A 88 29.61 -12.11 6.04
C GLY A 88 30.06 -13.45 6.63
N GLU A 89 29.17 -14.43 6.82
CA GLU A 89 29.57 -15.78 7.27
C GLU A 89 30.25 -16.59 6.15
N ASP A 90 29.90 -16.33 4.88
CA ASP A 90 30.43 -17.02 3.68
C ASP A 90 31.67 -16.35 3.07
N GLY A 91 32.28 -15.36 3.76
CA GLY A 91 33.47 -14.65 3.28
C GLY A 91 33.17 -13.49 2.31
N ASP A 92 31.90 -13.19 2.06
CA ASP A 92 31.46 -12.02 1.30
C ASP A 92 31.50 -10.79 2.21
N THR A 93 32.41 -9.85 1.94
CA THR A 93 32.64 -8.67 2.80
C THR A 93 31.91 -7.43 2.30
N ASP A 94 31.31 -7.50 1.12
CA ASP A 94 30.73 -6.35 0.44
C ASP A 94 29.20 -6.40 0.45
N PHE A 95 28.59 -5.61 1.34
CA PHE A 95 27.15 -5.61 1.60
C PHE A 95 26.32 -5.20 0.36
N ASP A 96 26.94 -4.60 -0.65
CA ASP A 96 26.32 -4.30 -1.95
C ASP A 96 25.72 -5.56 -2.60
N GLY A 97 26.36 -6.72 -2.41
CA GLY A 97 25.86 -7.98 -2.92
C GLY A 97 24.54 -8.45 -2.29
N TYR A 98 24.13 -7.92 -1.14
CA TYR A 98 22.80 -8.16 -0.56
C TYR A 98 21.70 -7.50 -1.40
N PHE A 99 21.92 -6.22 -1.69
CA PHE A 99 20.97 -5.40 -2.42
C PHE A 99 20.84 -5.91 -3.85
N ASP A 100 21.96 -6.10 -4.55
CA ASP A 100 22.00 -6.50 -5.96
C ASP A 100 21.43 -7.91 -6.24
N ARG A 101 21.50 -8.84 -5.27
CA ARG A 101 21.10 -10.24 -5.49
C ARG A 101 19.71 -10.58 -4.97
N LYS A 102 19.30 -10.04 -3.82
CA LYS A 102 18.07 -10.51 -3.14
C LYS A 102 17.03 -9.42 -2.90
N TRP A 103 17.46 -8.20 -2.59
CA TRP A 103 16.56 -7.08 -2.41
C TRP A 103 15.99 -6.60 -3.76
N ASP A 104 16.85 -6.37 -4.76
CA ASP A 104 16.54 -5.55 -5.95
C ASP A 104 15.43 -6.06 -6.88
N ASN A 105 15.01 -7.33 -6.80
CA ASN A 105 14.02 -7.84 -7.76
C ASN A 105 13.01 -8.83 -7.20
N GLU A 106 13.38 -9.74 -6.29
CA GLU A 106 12.47 -10.82 -5.89
C GLU A 106 11.74 -10.53 -4.58
N LEU A 107 12.46 -10.06 -3.55
CA LEU A 107 11.86 -9.85 -2.23
C LEU A 107 11.07 -8.54 -2.14
N GLU A 108 11.61 -7.47 -2.72
CA GLU A 108 10.96 -6.16 -2.74
C GLU A 108 9.65 -6.18 -3.56
N GLU A 109 9.66 -6.81 -4.74
CA GLU A 109 8.45 -6.99 -5.55
C GLU A 109 7.38 -7.79 -4.81
N GLN A 110 7.76 -8.92 -4.18
CA GLN A 110 6.83 -9.73 -3.38
C GLN A 110 6.25 -8.94 -2.20
N LEU A 111 7.09 -8.22 -1.45
CA LEU A 111 6.65 -7.40 -0.33
C LEU A 111 5.70 -6.29 -0.79
N ARG A 112 6.00 -5.59 -1.90
CA ARG A 112 5.12 -4.55 -2.44
C ARG A 112 3.78 -5.13 -2.90
N MET A 113 3.81 -6.20 -3.70
CA MET A 113 2.60 -6.84 -4.21
C MET A 113 1.70 -7.34 -3.09
N THR A 114 2.27 -7.93 -2.04
CA THR A 114 1.49 -8.40 -0.90
C THR A 114 1.01 -7.25 -0.02
N ALA A 115 1.83 -6.20 0.22
CA ALA A 115 1.42 -5.02 0.98
C ALA A 115 0.25 -4.26 0.31
N TRP A 116 0.18 -4.23 -1.02
CA TRP A 116 -0.96 -3.63 -1.74
C TRP A 116 -2.30 -4.32 -1.49
N ARG A 117 -2.29 -5.56 -1.02
CA ARG A 117 -3.50 -6.32 -0.66
C ARG A 117 -4.04 -5.93 0.73
N VAL A 118 -3.28 -5.18 1.54
CA VAL A 118 -3.71 -4.71 2.87
C VAL A 118 -4.79 -3.65 2.72
N ARG A 119 -5.94 -3.88 3.38
CA ARG A 119 -7.11 -3.01 3.35
C ARG A 119 -6.96 -1.74 4.18
N ASP A 120 -6.22 -1.80 5.28
CA ASP A 120 -5.90 -0.63 6.11
C ASP A 120 -4.87 0.25 5.38
N ASP A 121 -5.32 1.41 4.91
CA ASP A 121 -4.51 2.38 4.17
C ASP A 121 -3.32 2.90 4.99
N GLU A 122 -3.48 3.07 6.31
CA GLU A 122 -2.43 3.57 7.17
C GLU A 122 -1.36 2.49 7.39
N ALA A 123 -1.78 1.26 7.67
CA ALA A 123 -0.86 0.14 7.80
C ALA A 123 -0.11 -0.13 6.48
N ARG A 124 -0.82 -0.10 5.35
CA ARG A 124 -0.23 -0.20 4.01
C ARG A 124 0.82 0.89 3.78
N SER A 125 0.50 2.15 4.10
CA SER A 125 1.44 3.26 3.96
C SER A 125 2.69 3.10 4.82
N ARG A 126 2.55 2.61 6.06
CA ARG A 126 3.70 2.37 6.96
C ARG A 126 4.60 1.26 6.42
N LEU A 127 4.03 0.16 5.94
CA LEU A 127 4.79 -0.94 5.34
C LEU A 127 5.55 -0.49 4.08
N VAL A 128 4.90 0.28 3.21
CA VAL A 128 5.54 0.86 2.01
C VAL A 128 6.69 1.78 2.37
N ALA A 129 6.51 2.65 3.37
CA ALA A 129 7.58 3.54 3.81
C ALA A 129 8.80 2.79 4.37
N VAL A 130 8.64 1.62 5.00
CA VAL A 130 9.79 0.78 5.40
C VAL A 130 10.52 0.20 4.19
N MET A 131 9.80 -0.20 3.13
CA MET A 131 10.43 -0.68 1.89
C MET A 131 11.17 0.44 1.16
N ASP A 132 10.55 1.61 1.05
CA ASP A 132 11.18 2.79 0.46
C ASP A 132 12.44 3.19 1.26
N ALA A 133 12.39 3.09 2.59
CA ALA A 133 13.54 3.34 3.45
C ALA A 133 14.77 2.50 3.12
N LEU A 134 14.54 1.23 2.81
CA LEU A 134 15.58 0.27 2.47
C LEU A 134 16.17 0.55 1.08
N LEU A 135 15.32 0.93 0.12
CA LEU A 135 15.76 1.33 -1.23
C LEU A 135 16.53 2.65 -1.22
N ASP A 136 16.07 3.65 -0.48
CA ASP A 136 16.75 4.94 -0.38
C ASP A 136 18.11 4.82 0.31
N TYR A 137 18.27 3.79 1.16
CA TYR A 137 19.53 3.50 1.82
C TYR A 137 20.53 2.71 0.97
N GLN A 138 20.07 1.90 0.02
CA GLN A 138 20.92 1.11 -0.89
C GLN A 138 22.09 1.91 -1.50
N PRO A 139 21.91 3.11 -2.08
CA PRO A 139 23.03 3.89 -2.62
C PRO A 139 23.99 4.47 -1.56
N LEU A 140 23.62 4.42 -0.28
CA LEU A 140 24.41 4.91 0.85
C LEU A 140 25.22 3.80 1.53
N ALA A 141 24.77 2.54 1.41
CA ALA A 141 25.39 1.34 1.96
C ALA A 141 26.93 1.26 1.77
N PRO A 142 27.50 1.58 0.59
CA PRO A 142 28.95 1.51 0.38
C PRO A 142 29.75 2.51 1.24
N ARG A 143 29.12 3.57 1.76
CA ARG A 143 29.79 4.66 2.50
C ARG A 143 29.65 4.58 4.00
N SER A 144 28.60 3.92 4.49
CA SER A 144 28.32 3.77 5.92
C SER A 144 29.19 2.71 6.59
N GLY A 145 29.79 1.81 5.82
CA GLY A 145 30.53 0.64 6.30
C GLY A 145 29.60 -0.56 6.53
N SER A 146 30.13 -1.78 6.49
CA SER A 146 29.35 -3.03 6.54
C SER A 146 28.47 -3.15 7.80
N ASP A 147 29.02 -2.82 8.97
CA ASP A 147 28.38 -3.08 10.27
C ASP A 147 27.23 -2.12 10.60
N SER A 148 27.30 -0.87 10.10
CA SER A 148 26.24 0.11 10.28
C SER A 148 25.11 -0.16 9.29
N THR A 149 25.48 -0.55 8.06
CA THR A 149 24.56 -0.89 6.99
C THR A 149 23.74 -2.13 7.34
N GLY A 150 24.41 -3.21 7.77
CA GLY A 150 23.74 -4.43 8.22
C GLY A 150 22.77 -4.16 9.37
N ARG A 151 23.17 -3.36 10.36
CA ARG A 151 22.29 -2.99 11.49
C ARG A 151 21.06 -2.21 11.05
N PHE A 152 21.19 -1.25 10.14
CA PHE A 152 20.06 -0.48 9.65
C PHE A 152 19.06 -1.38 8.89
N VAL A 153 19.58 -2.23 8.00
CA VAL A 153 18.74 -3.14 7.21
C VAL A 153 18.05 -4.16 8.12
N GLU A 154 18.78 -4.77 9.06
CA GLU A 154 18.21 -5.71 10.03
C GLU A 154 17.09 -5.06 10.87
N GLN A 155 17.32 -3.85 11.39
CA GLN A 155 16.32 -3.14 12.20
C GLN A 155 15.09 -2.73 11.39
N SER A 156 15.29 -2.29 10.15
CA SER A 156 14.19 -1.91 9.26
C SER A 156 13.34 -3.12 8.87
N MET A 157 13.98 -4.25 8.59
CA MET A 157 13.29 -5.53 8.34
C MET A 157 12.48 -5.98 9.55
N LEU A 158 13.07 -5.91 10.75
CA LEU A 158 12.36 -6.26 11.98
C LEU A 158 11.15 -5.34 12.21
N LEU A 159 11.29 -4.03 11.99
CA LEU A 159 10.19 -3.09 12.09
C LEU A 159 9.08 -3.42 11.08
N GLY A 160 9.43 -3.72 9.82
CA GLY A 160 8.47 -4.15 8.81
C GLY A 160 7.69 -5.41 9.23
N ALA A 161 8.38 -6.42 9.78
CA ALA A 161 7.74 -7.62 10.31
C ALA A 161 6.81 -7.32 11.50
N GLU A 162 7.24 -6.47 12.43
CA GLU A 162 6.43 -6.06 13.59
C GLU A 162 5.14 -5.33 13.17
N LEU A 163 5.23 -4.43 12.18
CA LEU A 163 4.08 -3.75 11.59
C LEU A 163 3.14 -4.73 10.87
N ALA A 164 3.69 -5.69 10.14
CA ALA A 164 2.91 -6.72 9.45
C ALA A 164 2.19 -7.67 10.42
N PHE A 165 2.82 -8.01 11.55
CA PHE A 165 2.15 -8.73 12.63
C PHE A 165 1.10 -7.91 13.36
N ALA A 166 1.20 -6.57 13.37
CA ALA A 166 0.13 -5.73 13.89
C ALA A 166 -1.11 -5.80 12.96
N VAL A 167 -0.89 -5.78 11.63
CA VAL A 167 -1.95 -6.04 10.63
C VAL A 167 -2.57 -7.40 10.86
N SER A 168 -1.77 -8.44 11.07
CA SER A 168 -2.32 -9.80 11.21
C SER A 168 -3.18 -10.00 12.46
N ARG A 169 -2.96 -9.16 13.48
CA ARG A 169 -3.70 -9.16 14.75
C ARG A 169 -4.85 -8.15 14.77
N GLU A 170 -5.09 -7.41 13.68
CA GLU A 170 -6.02 -6.27 13.63
C GLU A 170 -5.75 -5.23 14.74
N GLN A 171 -4.47 -5.04 15.05
CA GLN A 171 -4.02 -4.14 16.10
C GLN A 171 -3.32 -2.93 15.50
N GLN A 172 -3.49 -1.79 16.15
CA GLN A 172 -2.57 -0.68 15.93
C GLN A 172 -1.17 -1.11 16.40
N PRO A 173 -0.11 -0.68 15.70
CA PRO A 173 1.24 -0.94 16.13
C PRO A 173 1.45 -0.38 17.53
N GLU A 174 2.29 -1.05 18.31
CA GLU A 174 2.59 -0.62 19.67
C GLU A 174 3.26 0.77 19.65
N ALA A 175 3.08 1.56 20.72
CA ALA A 175 3.63 2.92 20.78
C ALA A 175 5.14 2.96 20.48
N VAL A 176 5.88 1.91 20.88
CA VAL A 176 7.32 1.75 20.59
C VAL A 176 7.57 1.58 19.09
N GLN A 177 6.74 0.81 18.39
CA GLN A 177 6.85 0.57 16.95
C GLN A 177 6.51 1.83 16.16
N ALA A 178 5.46 2.55 16.57
CA ALA A 178 5.11 3.85 16.01
C ALA A 178 6.26 4.86 16.17
N GLN A 179 6.88 4.92 17.35
CA GLN A 179 8.03 5.79 17.59
C GLN A 179 9.25 5.39 16.74
N ARG A 180 9.54 4.09 16.60
CA ARG A 180 10.61 3.60 15.71
C ARG A 180 10.35 3.98 14.26
N PHE A 181 9.10 3.88 13.82
CA PHE A 181 8.70 4.30 12.48
C PHE A 181 8.86 5.82 12.28
N ASP A 182 8.48 6.64 13.26
CA ASP A 182 8.69 8.09 13.20
C ASP A 182 10.17 8.46 13.12
N VAL A 183 11.03 7.76 13.88
CA VAL A 183 12.49 7.92 13.82
C VAL A 183 13.04 7.50 12.46
N LEU A 184 12.57 6.36 11.92
CA LEU A 184 12.95 5.92 10.57
C LEU A 184 12.59 6.99 9.54
N ARG A 185 11.36 7.49 9.57
CA ARG A 185 10.88 8.54 8.66
C ARG A 185 11.66 9.83 8.78
N GLN A 186 12.02 10.26 9.99
CA GLN A 186 12.89 11.43 10.19
C GLN A 186 14.29 11.20 9.63
N THR A 187 14.82 9.98 9.79
CA THR A 187 16.13 9.58 9.27
C THR A 187 16.14 9.64 7.74
N LEU A 188 15.10 9.09 7.10
CA LEU A 188 14.93 9.16 5.63
C LEU A 188 14.85 10.58 5.11
N LYS A 189 14.08 11.44 5.78
CA LYS A 189 14.02 12.86 5.38
C LYS A 189 15.40 13.53 5.41
N HIS A 190 16.22 13.25 6.42
CA HIS A 190 17.59 13.77 6.48
C HIS A 190 18.47 13.20 5.36
N TRP A 191 18.19 11.97 4.92
CA TRP A 191 18.94 11.30 3.88
C TRP A 191 18.56 11.78 2.49
N ASP A 192 17.27 12.03 2.23
CA ASP A 192 16.81 12.71 1.01
C ASP A 192 17.49 14.06 0.86
N GLU A 193 17.51 14.88 1.92
CA GLU A 193 18.21 16.16 1.91
C GLU A 193 19.72 15.99 1.65
N TYR A 194 20.35 14.94 2.16
CA TYR A 194 21.76 14.65 1.91
C TYR A 194 22.01 14.22 0.45
N LEU A 195 21.17 13.35 -0.09
CA LEU A 195 21.26 12.86 -1.47
C LEU A 195 20.99 13.99 -2.47
N GLU A 196 19.99 14.84 -2.23
CA GLU A 196 19.72 16.04 -3.03
C GLU A 196 20.91 16.99 -3.04
N ARG A 197 21.48 17.31 -1.87
CA ARG A 197 22.71 18.12 -1.79
C ARG A 197 23.84 17.48 -2.58
N GLN A 198 23.97 16.16 -2.55
CA GLN A 198 25.01 15.48 -3.29
C GLN A 198 24.79 15.51 -4.80
N ARG A 199 23.54 15.34 -5.28
CA ARG A 199 23.19 15.48 -6.70
C ARG A 199 23.50 16.90 -7.18
N ALA A 200 23.07 17.91 -6.41
CA ALA A 200 23.36 19.31 -6.70
C ALA A 200 24.87 19.60 -6.73
N GLN A 201 25.65 19.00 -5.82
CA GLN A 201 27.10 19.15 -5.82
C GLN A 201 27.75 18.55 -7.07
N ARG A 202 27.36 17.33 -7.47
CA ARG A 202 27.88 16.69 -8.70
C ARG A 202 27.50 17.47 -9.95
N GLU A 203 26.30 18.05 -9.98
CA GLU A 203 25.85 18.89 -11.09
C GLU A 203 26.65 20.19 -11.15
N ARG A 204 26.95 20.81 -10.02
CA ARG A 204 27.88 21.96 -9.95
C ARG A 204 29.28 21.60 -10.43
N ASP A 205 29.83 20.47 -9.97
CA ASP A 205 31.16 20.02 -10.37
C ASP A 205 31.20 19.70 -11.88
N ARG A 206 30.12 19.15 -12.43
CA ARG A 206 29.97 18.92 -13.87
C ARG A 206 29.94 20.23 -14.65
N LEU A 207 29.10 21.17 -14.23
CA LEU A 207 29.01 22.50 -14.86
C LEU A 207 30.35 23.24 -14.79
N ALA A 208 31.06 23.16 -13.67
CA ALA A 208 32.39 23.75 -13.53
C ALA A 208 33.41 23.13 -14.52
N ARG A 209 33.36 21.81 -14.74
CA ARG A 209 34.21 21.15 -15.75
C ARG A 209 33.83 21.54 -17.18
N GLU A 210 32.53 21.64 -17.48
CA GLU A 210 32.05 22.10 -18.78
C GLU A 210 32.48 23.57 -19.04
N GLU A 211 32.43 24.43 -18.01
CA GLU A 211 32.94 25.81 -18.08
C GLU A 211 34.46 25.86 -18.27
N GLU A 212 35.22 25.02 -17.58
CA GLU A 212 36.68 24.89 -17.77
C GLU A 212 37.04 24.42 -19.19
N GLU A 213 36.30 23.47 -19.76
CA GLU A 213 36.48 23.04 -21.15
C GLU A 213 36.14 24.17 -22.13
N ILE A 214 35.04 24.90 -21.93
CA ILE A 214 34.68 26.06 -22.77
C ILE A 214 35.78 27.13 -22.69
N HIS A 215 36.33 27.38 -21.50
CA HIS A 215 37.44 28.32 -21.32
C HIS A 215 38.71 27.85 -22.03
N ARG A 216 39.03 26.55 -21.99
CA ARG A 216 40.15 25.97 -22.72
C ARG A 216 39.97 26.11 -24.23
N TYR A 217 38.80 25.76 -24.77
CA TYR A 217 38.52 25.90 -26.20
C TYR A 217 38.64 27.37 -26.65
N LYS A 218 38.16 28.32 -25.86
CA LYS A 218 38.32 29.76 -26.19
C LYS A 218 39.77 30.21 -26.18
N GLN A 219 40.60 29.66 -25.29
CA GLN A 219 42.04 29.93 -25.28
C GLN A 219 42.71 29.33 -26.52
N GLU A 220 42.44 28.06 -26.83
CA GLU A 220 42.96 27.37 -28.02
C GLU A 220 42.55 28.09 -29.32
N ASP A 221 41.30 28.56 -29.43
CA ASP A 221 40.81 29.34 -30.58
C ASP A 221 41.53 30.69 -30.71
N SER A 222 41.72 31.41 -29.60
CA SER A 222 42.46 32.68 -29.59
C SER A 222 43.95 32.52 -29.92
N GLU A 223 44.57 31.39 -29.55
CA GLU A 223 45.95 31.06 -29.93
C GLU A 223 46.04 30.74 -31.43
N LEU A 224 45.01 30.09 -31.98
CA LEU A 224 44.94 29.74 -33.40
C LEU A 224 44.78 30.99 -34.28
N ASP A 225 43.91 31.92 -33.89
CA ASP A 225 43.73 33.22 -34.58
C ASP A 225 45.05 34.00 -34.63
N VAL A 226 45.78 34.09 -33.50
CA VAL A 226 47.09 34.76 -33.44
C VAL A 226 48.10 34.08 -34.37
N MET A 227 48.11 32.75 -34.45
CA MET A 227 48.99 32.03 -35.37
C MET A 227 48.62 32.24 -36.85
N VAL A 228 47.34 32.36 -37.17
CA VAL A 228 46.87 32.63 -38.54
C VAL A 228 47.24 34.05 -38.97
N ASP A 229 47.06 35.05 -38.09
CA ASP A 229 47.49 36.42 -38.34
C ASP A 229 49.01 36.49 -38.58
N LEU A 230 49.80 35.85 -37.71
CA LEU A 230 51.26 35.76 -37.87
C LEU A 230 51.70 35.08 -39.18
N ALA A 231 51.00 34.02 -39.61
CA ALA A 231 51.29 33.33 -40.86
C ALA A 231 50.94 34.18 -42.08
N THR A 232 49.85 34.95 -42.00
CA THR A 232 49.40 35.86 -43.06
C THR A 232 50.38 37.02 -43.23
N ASP A 233 50.80 37.64 -42.13
CA ASP A 233 51.81 38.72 -42.12
C ASP A 233 53.14 38.23 -42.75
N LEU A 234 53.58 37.01 -42.41
CA LEU A 234 54.80 36.42 -42.98
C LEU A 234 54.69 36.13 -44.49
N GLN A 235 53.49 35.82 -44.98
CA GLN A 235 53.26 35.57 -46.40
C GLN A 235 53.20 36.89 -47.20
N GLU A 236 52.59 37.94 -46.63
CA GLU A 236 52.59 39.27 -47.23
C GLU A 236 53.99 39.90 -47.29
N GLU A 237 54.84 39.69 -46.27
CA GLU A 237 56.25 40.10 -46.30
C GLU A 237 57.05 39.32 -47.37
N GLY A 238 56.73 38.05 -47.59
CA GLY A 238 57.33 37.23 -48.64
C GLY A 238 56.97 37.70 -50.06
N ASP A 239 55.70 37.97 -50.30
CA ASP A 239 55.21 38.45 -51.60
C ASP A 239 55.68 39.89 -51.91
N ALA A 240 55.85 40.74 -50.89
CA ALA A 240 56.43 42.07 -51.04
C ALA A 240 57.94 42.07 -51.32
N SER A 241 58.64 40.97 -51.06
CA SER A 241 60.08 40.79 -51.30
C SER A 241 60.41 40.29 -52.70
N GLU A 242 59.45 39.74 -53.45
CA GLU A 242 59.66 39.18 -54.80
C GLU A 242 59.17 40.09 -55.95
N GLY A 243 58.51 41.21 -55.64
CA GLY A 243 58.11 42.26 -56.60
C GLY A 243 59.12 43.39 -56.76
#